data_AF-A0A8K1X5P9-F1
#
_entry.id   AF-A0A8K1X5P9-F1
#
_cell.length_a   1.000
_cell.length_b   1.000
_cell.length_c   1.000
_cell.angle_alpha   90.00
_cell.angle_beta   90.00
_cell.angle_gamma   90.00
#
_symmetry.space_group_name_H-M   'P 1'
#
loop_
_entity.id
_entity.type
_entity.pdbx_description
1 polymer ?
#
loop_
_entity_poly.entity_id
_entity_poly.type
_entity_poly.pdbx_seq_one_letter_code
_entity_poly.pdbx_strand_id
1 'polypeptide(L)'
;MNLEWYDDVLAKVAQPPAWQSAQEQVLVEPYAYLASIPGKEVRSALIAAFNRWMRVPDDDLDIVKKVVGMLHTASLLMDDVEDDSHLRRGMPVAHKIYGIPQTINSANYVYFLAYQELQRIHPQPGAKVQEMVTEELLNLHRGQGMDLFWRENLICPTEPEYIDMVNNKTGGLFRIAIKLMMAASPEQPPRDYVPLANLIGIIFQIRDDYVNLQSAEYTANKGFCEDLSEGKFSFPIVHAIRADQTNRQLLNILRERPSSPGPKNYAVSYMDKRTGSFAYTRAVLRRLMRQARDEVARLGGNRGVEEILRKLEVNEPAEAGESEGLEKKLEEVVKVKSVKEVNGTLPAPAATEAPVLSLTGASA
;
A
#
# COMPACT_ATOMS: atom_id res chain seq x y z
N MET A 1 -39.95 -21.01 24.18
CA MET A 1 -38.56 -21.52 24.23
C MET A 1 -38.62 -22.99 23.85
N ASN A 2 -37.90 -23.41 22.82
CA ASN A 2 -37.98 -24.78 22.29
C ASN A 2 -36.94 -25.67 22.99
N LEU A 3 -37.26 -26.14 24.19
CA LEU A 3 -36.36 -27.01 24.98
C LEU A 3 -36.07 -28.34 24.26
N GLU A 4 -37.02 -28.84 23.45
CA GLU A 4 -36.87 -30.06 22.64
C GLU A 4 -35.71 -29.97 21.63
N TRP A 5 -35.28 -28.76 21.26
CA TRP A 5 -34.10 -28.61 20.40
C TRP A 5 -32.82 -29.09 21.12
N TYR A 6 -32.75 -28.92 22.44
CA TYR A 6 -31.57 -29.22 23.24
C TYR A 6 -31.47 -30.69 23.67
N ASP A 7 -32.58 -31.44 23.63
CA ASP A 7 -32.63 -32.85 24.06
C ASP A 7 -31.66 -33.77 23.28
N ASP A 8 -31.31 -33.38 22.06
CA ASP A 8 -30.34 -34.09 21.20
C ASP A 8 -29.32 -33.12 20.57
N VAL A 9 -28.90 -32.10 21.32
CA VAL A 9 -27.93 -31.10 20.81
C VAL A 9 -26.61 -31.75 20.43
N LEU A 10 -26.17 -32.78 21.17
CA LEU A 10 -24.90 -33.46 20.92
C LEU A 10 -24.85 -34.07 19.51
N ALA A 11 -25.91 -34.76 19.06
CA ALA A 11 -25.95 -35.30 17.71
C ALA A 11 -25.99 -34.19 16.64
N LYS A 12 -26.69 -33.08 16.93
CA LYS A 12 -26.82 -31.93 16.01
C LYS A 12 -25.53 -31.15 15.82
N VAL A 13 -24.65 -31.10 16.82
CA VAL A 13 -23.35 -30.39 16.77
C VAL A 13 -22.15 -31.32 16.54
N ALA A 14 -22.40 -32.62 16.31
CA ALA A 14 -21.35 -33.62 16.09
C ALA A 14 -20.55 -33.39 14.80
N GLN A 15 -21.09 -32.62 13.86
CA GLN A 15 -20.43 -32.21 12.62
C GLN A 15 -20.50 -30.68 12.49
N PRO A 16 -19.55 -30.06 11.76
CA PRO A 16 -19.67 -28.67 11.37
C PRO A 16 -21.01 -28.44 10.67
N PRO A 17 -21.69 -27.30 10.94
CA PRO A 17 -22.96 -27.00 10.31
C PRO A 17 -22.79 -26.91 8.79
N ALA A 18 -23.78 -27.39 8.05
CA ALA A 18 -23.82 -27.19 6.61
C ALA A 18 -23.87 -25.70 6.30
N TRP A 19 -22.94 -25.25 5.44
CA TRP A 19 -22.86 -23.85 5.03
C TRP A 19 -23.71 -23.62 3.77
N GLN A 20 -24.66 -22.69 3.86
CA GLN A 20 -25.63 -22.41 2.79
C GLN A 20 -25.19 -21.23 1.93
N SER A 21 -25.54 -21.25 0.64
CA SER A 21 -25.21 -20.15 -0.29
C SER A 21 -25.77 -18.79 0.15
N ALA A 22 -26.92 -18.77 0.83
CA ALA A 22 -27.48 -17.54 1.39
C ALA A 22 -26.61 -16.97 2.53
N GLN A 23 -25.99 -17.83 3.34
CA GLN A 23 -25.07 -17.41 4.40
C GLN A 23 -23.76 -16.88 3.81
N GLU A 24 -23.27 -17.52 2.75
CA GLU A 24 -22.12 -17.05 1.99
C GLU A 24 -22.34 -15.63 1.45
N GLN A 25 -23.50 -15.40 0.81
CA GLN A 25 -23.86 -14.09 0.26
C GLN A 25 -23.86 -12.99 1.32
N VAL A 26 -24.35 -13.27 2.53
CA VAL A 26 -24.35 -12.31 3.64
C VAL A 26 -22.92 -11.98 4.08
N LEU A 27 -22.03 -12.97 4.20
CA LEU A 27 -20.65 -12.70 4.64
C LEU A 27 -19.84 -11.90 3.61
N VAL A 28 -20.07 -12.13 2.32
CA VAL A 28 -19.31 -11.46 1.26
C VAL A 28 -19.97 -10.17 0.76
N GLU A 29 -21.12 -9.76 1.31
CA GLU A 29 -21.85 -8.58 0.83
C GLU A 29 -21.01 -7.28 0.87
N PRO A 30 -20.27 -6.95 1.96
CA PRO A 30 -19.39 -5.79 1.97
C PRO A 30 -18.28 -5.84 0.90
N TYR A 31 -17.73 -7.04 0.66
CA TYR A 31 -16.76 -7.28 -0.41
C TYR A 31 -17.37 -7.13 -1.79
N ALA A 32 -18.53 -7.73 -2.03
CA ALA A 32 -19.24 -7.68 -3.30
C ALA A 32 -19.64 -6.25 -3.66
N TYR A 33 -20.07 -5.46 -2.65
CA TYR A 33 -20.32 -4.03 -2.80
C TYR A 33 -19.09 -3.30 -3.35
N LEU A 34 -17.93 -3.41 -2.69
CA LEU A 34 -16.72 -2.73 -3.14
C LEU A 34 -16.21 -3.26 -4.49
N ALA A 35 -16.29 -4.57 -4.71
CA ALA A 35 -15.87 -5.21 -5.96
C ALA A 35 -16.74 -4.77 -7.16
N SER A 36 -18.01 -4.41 -6.93
CA SER A 36 -18.91 -3.92 -7.97
C SER A 36 -18.58 -2.50 -8.47
N ILE A 37 -17.84 -1.71 -7.67
CA ILE A 37 -17.50 -0.33 -8.01
C ILE A 37 -16.27 -0.33 -8.92
N PRO A 38 -16.34 0.20 -10.16
CA PRO A 38 -15.21 0.15 -11.09
C PRO A 38 -13.93 0.81 -10.54
N GLY A 39 -12.82 0.08 -10.59
CA GLY A 39 -11.49 0.61 -10.24
C GLY A 39 -10.70 1.08 -11.46
N LYS A 40 -9.48 1.59 -11.24
CA LYS A 40 -8.55 1.96 -12.33
C LYS A 40 -7.86 0.76 -13.00
N GLU A 41 -8.20 -0.48 -12.59
CA GLU A 41 -7.67 -1.76 -13.13
C GLU A 41 -6.13 -1.83 -13.30
N VAL A 42 -5.37 -1.05 -12.52
CA VAL A 42 -3.92 -0.93 -12.67
C VAL A 42 -3.21 -2.27 -12.41
N ARG A 43 -3.69 -3.05 -11.44
CA ARG A 43 -3.10 -4.36 -11.10
C ARG A 43 -3.35 -5.39 -12.21
N SER A 44 -4.57 -5.46 -12.73
CA SER A 44 -4.94 -6.32 -13.87
C SER A 44 -4.08 -5.98 -15.09
N ALA A 45 -3.91 -4.69 -15.39
CA ALA A 45 -3.04 -4.22 -16.46
C ALA A 45 -1.56 -4.59 -16.22
N LEU A 46 -1.09 -4.49 -14.97
CA LEU A 46 0.27 -4.84 -14.60
C LEU A 46 0.54 -6.34 -14.72
N ILE A 47 -0.36 -7.18 -14.22
CA ILE A 47 -0.30 -8.64 -14.42
C ILE A 47 -0.22 -8.97 -15.91
N ALA A 48 -1.10 -8.37 -16.74
CA ALA A 48 -1.08 -8.58 -18.18
C ALA A 48 0.23 -8.09 -18.84
N ALA A 49 0.80 -6.99 -18.36
CA ALA A 49 2.06 -6.46 -18.86
C ALA A 49 3.24 -7.39 -18.53
N PHE A 50 3.37 -7.82 -17.28
CA PHE A 50 4.43 -8.76 -16.86
C PHE A 50 4.25 -10.15 -17.50
N ASN A 51 3.02 -10.57 -17.80
CA ASN A 51 2.79 -11.86 -18.45
C ASN A 51 3.37 -11.93 -19.87
N ARG A 52 3.64 -10.78 -20.51
CA ARG A 52 4.36 -10.74 -21.80
C ARG A 52 5.80 -11.28 -21.68
N TRP A 53 6.40 -11.11 -20.50
CA TRP A 53 7.69 -11.70 -20.18
C TRP A 53 7.54 -13.13 -19.68
N MET A 54 6.68 -13.35 -18.68
CA MET A 54 6.63 -14.61 -17.93
C MET A 54 5.85 -15.74 -18.63
N ARG A 55 4.88 -15.43 -19.50
CA ARG A 55 4.12 -16.43 -20.27
C ARG A 55 3.50 -17.53 -19.39
N VAL A 56 2.92 -17.12 -18.27
CA VAL A 56 2.20 -18.00 -17.33
C VAL A 56 1.02 -18.65 -18.07
N PRO A 57 0.75 -19.96 -17.87
CA PRO A 57 -0.43 -20.62 -18.41
C PRO A 57 -1.73 -19.90 -18.01
N ASP A 58 -2.72 -19.86 -18.90
CA ASP A 58 -3.94 -19.07 -18.70
C ASP A 58 -4.70 -19.47 -17.42
N ASP A 59 -4.80 -20.77 -17.12
CA ASP A 59 -5.47 -21.27 -15.91
C ASP A 59 -4.82 -20.74 -14.62
N ASP A 60 -3.48 -20.78 -14.54
CA ASP A 60 -2.74 -20.26 -13.38
C ASP A 60 -2.77 -18.74 -13.34
N LEU A 61 -2.71 -18.07 -14.49
CA LEU A 61 -2.80 -16.61 -14.58
C LEU A 61 -4.15 -16.10 -14.06
N ASP A 62 -5.25 -16.80 -14.34
CA ASP A 62 -6.58 -16.44 -13.84
C ASP A 62 -6.70 -16.65 -12.33
N ILE A 63 -6.07 -17.70 -11.79
CA ILE A 63 -5.94 -17.88 -10.33
C ILE A 63 -5.14 -16.72 -9.72
N VAL A 64 -4.03 -16.32 -10.32
CA VAL A 64 -3.24 -15.16 -9.84
C VAL A 64 -4.07 -13.89 -9.84
N LYS A 65 -4.78 -13.58 -10.94
CA LYS A 65 -5.66 -12.41 -11.01
C LYS A 65 -6.72 -12.44 -9.92
N LYS A 66 -7.36 -13.60 -9.70
CA LYS A 66 -8.40 -13.78 -8.69
C LYS A 66 -7.86 -13.55 -7.28
N VAL A 67 -6.76 -14.21 -6.92
CA VAL A 67 -6.11 -14.07 -5.61
C VAL A 67 -5.70 -12.62 -5.37
N VAL A 68 -5.00 -11.99 -6.31
CA VAL A 68 -4.56 -10.59 -6.16
C VAL A 68 -5.75 -9.64 -6.06
N GLY A 69 -6.82 -9.87 -6.82
CA GLY A 69 -8.05 -9.08 -6.76
C GLY A 69 -8.77 -9.19 -5.41
N MET A 70 -8.85 -10.41 -4.86
CA MET A 70 -9.44 -10.67 -3.55
C MET A 70 -8.64 -10.00 -2.44
N LEU A 71 -7.32 -10.23 -2.40
CA LEU A 71 -6.42 -9.62 -1.42
C LEU A 71 -6.45 -8.09 -1.50
N HIS A 72 -6.47 -7.52 -2.70
CA HIS A 72 -6.55 -6.08 -2.89
C HIS A 72 -7.85 -5.49 -2.33
N THR A 73 -8.97 -6.10 -2.67
CA THR A 73 -10.28 -5.57 -2.29
C THR A 73 -10.50 -5.74 -0.79
N ALA A 74 -10.10 -6.88 -0.21
CA ALA A 74 -10.09 -7.09 1.23
C ALA A 74 -9.20 -6.07 1.96
N SER A 75 -8.00 -5.79 1.44
CA SER A 75 -7.11 -4.80 2.06
C SER A 75 -7.70 -3.39 2.01
N LEU A 76 -8.43 -3.02 0.95
CA LEU A 76 -9.12 -1.73 0.87
C LEU A 76 -10.26 -1.61 1.89
N LEU A 77 -11.01 -2.68 2.14
CA LEU A 77 -12.06 -2.67 3.18
C LEU A 77 -11.47 -2.41 4.57
N MET A 78 -10.32 -3.03 4.86
CA MET A 78 -9.61 -2.82 6.12
C MET A 78 -9.00 -1.41 6.20
N ASP A 79 -8.28 -0.98 5.16
CA ASP A 79 -7.65 0.35 5.07
C ASP A 79 -8.68 1.47 5.24
N ASP A 80 -9.83 1.39 4.57
CA ASP A 80 -10.90 2.39 4.72
C ASP A 80 -11.47 2.43 6.15
N VAL A 81 -11.48 1.32 6.89
CA VAL A 81 -11.87 1.28 8.32
C VAL A 81 -10.77 1.88 9.20
N GLU A 82 -9.52 1.49 8.96
CA GLU A 82 -8.35 1.95 9.74
C GLU A 82 -8.08 3.44 9.57
N ASP A 83 -8.41 4.00 8.40
CA ASP A 83 -8.24 5.41 8.05
C ASP A 83 -9.49 6.27 8.36
N ASP A 84 -10.58 5.67 8.85
CA ASP A 84 -11.90 6.32 9.01
C ASP A 84 -12.35 7.06 7.73
N SER A 85 -12.08 6.44 6.57
CA SER A 85 -12.38 7.02 5.26
C SER A 85 -13.90 7.28 5.09
N HIS A 86 -14.23 8.30 4.30
CA HIS A 86 -15.62 8.59 3.95
C HIS A 86 -16.03 8.00 2.59
N LEU A 87 -15.16 8.13 1.58
CA LEU A 87 -15.44 7.73 0.21
C LEU A 87 -14.35 6.83 -0.35
N ARG A 88 -14.76 5.88 -1.18
CA ARG A 88 -13.90 5.12 -2.07
C ARG A 88 -14.46 5.13 -3.48
N ARG A 89 -13.66 5.57 -4.46
CA ARG A 89 -14.05 5.63 -5.88
C ARG A 89 -15.35 6.44 -6.08
N GLY A 90 -15.51 7.51 -5.31
CA GLY A 90 -16.67 8.40 -5.33
C GLY A 90 -17.93 7.85 -4.63
N MET A 91 -17.87 6.64 -4.06
CA MET A 91 -18.98 5.99 -3.37
C MET A 91 -18.72 5.90 -1.86
N PRO A 92 -19.75 5.83 -1.01
CA PRO A 92 -19.56 5.60 0.43
C PRO A 92 -18.76 4.31 0.68
N VAL A 93 -17.83 4.35 1.62
CA VAL A 93 -17.07 3.15 2.01
C VAL A 93 -17.97 2.10 2.66
N ALA A 94 -17.63 0.82 2.52
CA ALA A 94 -18.46 -0.29 2.95
C ALA A 94 -18.84 -0.23 4.45
N HIS A 95 -17.91 0.19 5.32
CA HIS A 95 -18.16 0.23 6.76
C HIS A 95 -19.16 1.31 7.19
N LYS A 96 -19.43 2.32 6.34
CA LYS A 96 -20.50 3.31 6.58
C LYS A 96 -21.87 2.80 6.12
N ILE A 97 -21.94 1.69 5.39
CA ILE A 97 -23.18 1.03 4.93
C ILE A 97 -23.48 -0.20 5.81
N TYR A 98 -22.52 -1.10 5.93
CA TYR A 98 -22.68 -2.41 6.59
C TYR A 98 -22.19 -2.40 8.06
N GLY A 99 -21.57 -1.31 8.49
CA GLY A 99 -20.94 -1.19 9.80
C GLY A 99 -19.52 -1.75 9.84
N ILE A 100 -18.74 -1.25 10.78
CA ILE A 100 -17.36 -1.66 11.04
C ILE A 100 -17.26 -3.18 11.31
N PRO A 101 -18.08 -3.81 12.20
CA PRO A 101 -17.90 -5.22 12.55
C PRO A 101 -18.07 -6.17 11.35
N GLN A 102 -19.10 -5.94 10.53
CA GLN A 102 -19.35 -6.79 9.35
C GLN A 102 -18.26 -6.59 8.28
N THR A 103 -17.80 -5.35 8.10
CA THR A 103 -16.76 -5.05 7.10
C THR A 103 -15.42 -5.69 7.46
N ILE A 104 -15.00 -5.61 8.73
CA ILE A 104 -13.78 -6.28 9.21
C ILE A 104 -13.90 -7.80 9.03
N ASN A 105 -15.02 -8.38 9.44
CA ASN A 105 -15.24 -9.82 9.32
C ASN A 105 -15.21 -10.27 7.85
N SER A 106 -15.87 -9.54 6.96
CA SER A 106 -15.92 -9.83 5.52
C SER A 106 -14.52 -9.75 4.89
N ALA A 107 -13.76 -8.70 5.19
CA ALA A 107 -12.39 -8.55 4.69
C ALA A 107 -11.47 -9.68 5.15
N ASN A 108 -11.50 -10.01 6.44
CA ASN A 108 -10.73 -11.12 7.01
C ASN A 108 -11.12 -12.47 6.41
N TYR A 109 -12.43 -12.70 6.21
CA TYR A 109 -12.91 -13.91 5.57
C TYR A 109 -12.38 -14.05 4.13
N VAL A 110 -12.38 -12.97 3.36
CA VAL A 110 -11.86 -12.97 1.98
C VAL A 110 -10.35 -13.20 1.92
N TYR A 111 -9.56 -12.78 2.92
CA TYR A 111 -8.15 -13.17 3.00
C TYR A 111 -7.99 -14.70 3.00
N PHE A 112 -8.80 -15.42 3.76
CA PHE A 112 -8.75 -16.89 3.80
C PHE A 112 -9.34 -17.55 2.55
N LEU A 113 -10.36 -16.96 1.92
CA LEU A 113 -10.82 -17.42 0.62
C LEU A 113 -9.73 -17.27 -0.45
N ALA A 114 -8.94 -16.20 -0.41
CA ALA A 114 -7.80 -16.04 -1.32
C ALA A 114 -6.74 -17.13 -1.08
N TYR A 115 -6.48 -17.51 0.18
CA TYR A 115 -5.63 -18.66 0.52
C TYR A 115 -6.17 -20.00 0.02
N GLN A 116 -7.50 -20.18 0.04
CA GLN A 116 -8.14 -21.37 -0.52
C GLN A 116 -7.92 -21.43 -2.04
N GLU A 117 -8.07 -20.31 -2.75
CA GLU A 117 -7.84 -20.26 -4.20
C GLU A 117 -6.38 -20.52 -4.58
N LEU A 118 -5.42 -20.13 -3.74
CA LEU A 118 -3.99 -20.44 -3.95
C LEU A 118 -3.70 -21.94 -4.05
N GLN A 119 -4.52 -22.81 -3.47
CA GLN A 119 -4.32 -24.26 -3.54
C GLN A 119 -4.54 -24.83 -4.95
N ARG A 120 -5.12 -24.04 -5.85
CA ARG A 120 -5.45 -24.45 -7.21
C ARG A 120 -4.37 -24.13 -8.22
N ILE A 121 -3.35 -23.36 -7.84
CA ILE A 121 -2.25 -22.99 -8.73
C ILE A 121 -1.33 -24.20 -8.97
N HIS A 122 -0.76 -24.30 -10.16
CA HIS A 122 0.15 -25.38 -10.55
C HIS A 122 1.59 -24.84 -10.69
N PRO A 123 2.30 -24.60 -9.58
CA PRO A 123 3.60 -23.97 -9.66
C PRO A 123 4.68 -24.99 -10.10
N GLN A 124 5.82 -24.46 -10.54
CA GLN A 124 6.99 -25.26 -10.87
C GLN A 124 7.46 -26.10 -9.66
N PRO A 125 8.04 -27.30 -9.88
CA PRO A 125 8.52 -28.14 -8.80
C PRO A 125 9.46 -27.40 -7.83
N GLY A 126 9.17 -27.50 -6.53
CA GLY A 126 9.95 -26.86 -5.46
C GLY A 126 9.56 -25.41 -5.15
N ALA A 127 8.63 -24.81 -5.89
CA ALA A 127 8.11 -23.49 -5.58
C ALA A 127 7.26 -23.51 -4.29
N LYS A 128 7.58 -22.62 -3.36
CA LYS A 128 6.94 -22.52 -2.05
C LYS A 128 5.88 -21.41 -2.00
N VAL A 129 4.81 -21.58 -2.77
CA VAL A 129 3.78 -20.54 -2.98
C VAL A 129 3.15 -20.06 -1.67
N GLN A 130 2.80 -20.96 -0.76
CA GLN A 130 2.15 -20.58 0.50
C GLN A 130 3.07 -19.81 1.44
N GLU A 131 4.34 -20.24 1.60
CA GLU A 131 5.34 -19.54 2.42
C GLU A 131 5.56 -18.11 1.88
N MET A 132 5.76 -18.01 0.56
CA MET A 132 5.96 -16.74 -0.13
C MET A 132 4.80 -15.76 0.04
N VAL A 133 3.55 -16.20 -0.16
CA VAL A 133 2.39 -15.30 0.02
C VAL A 133 2.25 -14.90 1.49
N THR A 134 2.52 -15.82 2.41
CA THR A 134 2.49 -15.52 3.85
C THR A 134 3.53 -14.46 4.22
N GLU A 135 4.76 -14.57 3.72
CA GLU A 135 5.79 -13.55 3.91
C GLU A 135 5.35 -12.17 3.41
N GLU A 136 4.73 -12.10 2.23
CA GLU A 136 4.29 -10.81 1.69
C GLU A 136 3.06 -10.23 2.37
N LEU A 137 2.16 -11.06 2.90
CA LEU A 137 1.08 -10.58 3.76
C LEU A 137 1.62 -10.08 5.10
N LEU A 138 2.64 -10.72 5.67
CA LEU A 138 3.34 -10.20 6.86
C LEU A 138 4.00 -8.86 6.54
N ASN A 139 4.64 -8.71 5.38
CA ASN A 139 5.22 -7.43 4.95
C ASN A 139 4.13 -6.36 4.78
N LEU A 140 3.01 -6.67 4.14
CA LEU A 140 1.88 -5.74 4.02
C LEU A 140 1.45 -5.21 5.39
N HIS A 141 1.24 -6.10 6.37
CA HIS A 141 0.83 -5.72 7.72
C HIS A 141 1.93 -4.98 8.50
N ARG A 142 3.21 -5.29 8.30
CA ARG A 142 4.33 -4.52 8.87
C ARG A 142 4.34 -3.09 8.34
N GLY A 143 4.14 -2.91 7.03
CA GLY A 143 4.03 -1.61 6.40
C GLY A 143 2.83 -0.83 6.94
N GLN A 144 1.63 -1.44 6.92
CA GLN A 144 0.42 -0.82 7.45
C GLN A 144 0.57 -0.44 8.93
N GLY A 145 1.12 -1.34 9.75
CA GLY A 145 1.32 -1.10 11.17
C GLY A 145 2.25 0.07 11.47
N MET A 146 3.32 0.25 10.68
CA MET A 146 4.21 1.41 10.83
C MET A 146 3.56 2.72 10.37
N ASP A 147 2.79 2.70 9.28
CA ASP A 147 2.01 3.85 8.80
C ASP A 147 1.03 4.34 9.90
N LEU A 148 0.27 3.39 10.47
CA LEU A 148 -0.63 3.64 11.60
C LEU A 148 0.12 4.12 12.85
N PHE A 149 1.22 3.47 13.21
CA PHE A 149 2.01 3.84 14.38
C PHE A 149 2.49 5.30 14.30
N TRP A 150 3.05 5.71 13.16
CA TRP A 150 3.49 7.09 12.96
C TRP A 150 2.33 8.06 13.07
N ARG A 151 1.21 7.76 12.40
CA ARG A 151 -0.01 8.58 12.41
C ARG A 151 -0.59 8.77 13.80
N GLU A 152 -0.80 7.67 14.54
CA GLU A 152 -1.43 7.71 15.87
C GLU A 152 -0.52 8.31 16.94
N ASN A 153 0.81 8.23 16.77
CA ASN A 153 1.77 8.77 17.74
C ASN A 153 2.38 10.12 17.30
N LEU A 154 1.96 10.68 16.17
CA LEU A 154 2.49 11.93 15.58
C LEU A 154 4.02 11.93 15.41
N ILE A 155 4.57 10.79 15.01
CA ILE A 155 6.01 10.62 14.78
C ILE A 155 6.26 10.67 13.28
N CYS A 156 6.76 11.80 12.77
CA CYS A 156 7.08 11.94 11.36
C CYS A 156 8.26 11.02 10.98
N PRO A 157 8.10 10.04 10.07
CA PRO A 157 9.18 9.18 9.62
C PRO A 157 10.20 9.95 8.78
N THR A 158 11.42 9.43 8.65
CA THR A 158 12.40 9.84 7.65
C THR A 158 11.96 9.40 6.25
N GLU A 159 12.50 10.01 5.20
CA GLU A 159 12.20 9.55 3.84
C GLU A 159 12.60 8.09 3.61
N PRO A 160 13.79 7.60 4.04
CA PRO A 160 14.12 6.18 3.95
C PRO A 160 13.12 5.27 4.69
N GLU A 161 12.72 5.63 5.92
CA GLU A 161 11.72 4.86 6.66
C GLU A 161 10.36 4.84 5.94
N TYR A 162 9.93 5.98 5.40
CA TYR A 162 8.71 6.04 4.58
C TYR A 162 8.83 5.10 3.36
N ILE A 163 9.96 5.10 2.66
CA ILE A 163 10.17 4.21 1.50
C ILE A 163 10.12 2.74 1.92
N ASP A 164 10.74 2.36 3.04
CA ASP A 164 10.68 0.99 3.57
C ASP A 164 9.25 0.59 3.95
N MET A 165 8.50 1.49 4.57
CA MET A 165 7.09 1.28 4.88
C MET A 165 6.26 1.05 3.61
N VAL A 166 6.43 1.91 2.60
CA VAL A 166 5.72 1.79 1.31
C VAL A 166 6.09 0.51 0.57
N ASN A 167 7.37 0.15 0.58
CA ASN A 167 7.84 -1.09 -0.03
C ASN A 167 7.23 -2.33 0.65
N ASN A 168 6.90 -2.22 1.94
CA ASN A 168 6.16 -3.25 2.67
C ASN A 168 4.64 -3.20 2.38
N LYS A 169 3.97 -2.08 2.63
CA LYS A 169 2.51 -1.87 2.49
C LYS A 169 2.03 -2.08 1.04
N THR A 170 2.54 -1.27 0.12
CA THR A 170 2.11 -1.26 -1.28
C THR A 170 2.89 -2.28 -2.10
N GLY A 171 4.19 -2.42 -1.85
CA GLY A 171 5.05 -3.38 -2.54
C GLY A 171 4.69 -4.84 -2.27
N GLY A 172 4.21 -5.18 -1.06
CA GLY A 172 3.87 -6.57 -0.70
C GLY A 172 2.86 -7.21 -1.64
N LEU A 173 1.76 -6.50 -1.94
CA LEU A 173 0.73 -7.02 -2.84
C LEU A 173 1.19 -7.11 -4.30
N PHE A 174 2.03 -6.17 -4.77
CA PHE A 174 2.67 -6.28 -6.09
C PHE A 174 3.62 -7.49 -6.15
N ARG A 175 4.40 -7.73 -5.09
CA ARG A 175 5.27 -8.90 -4.99
C ARG A 175 4.50 -10.20 -4.97
N ILE A 176 3.35 -10.28 -4.31
CA ILE A 176 2.47 -11.47 -4.39
C ILE A 176 2.14 -11.78 -5.85
N ALA A 177 1.65 -10.80 -6.61
CA ALA A 177 1.29 -11.01 -8.02
C ALA A 177 2.50 -11.53 -8.84
N ILE A 178 3.63 -10.82 -8.73
CA ILE A 178 4.82 -11.12 -9.53
C ILE A 178 5.47 -12.45 -9.15
N LYS A 179 5.60 -12.73 -7.86
CA LYS A 179 6.23 -13.97 -7.41
C LYS A 179 5.35 -15.19 -7.68
N LEU A 180 4.02 -15.08 -7.59
CA LEU A 180 3.10 -16.14 -8.03
C LEU A 180 3.24 -16.43 -9.53
N MET A 181 3.30 -15.38 -10.36
CA MET A 181 3.52 -15.53 -11.79
C MET A 181 4.88 -16.15 -12.10
N MET A 182 5.95 -15.73 -11.41
CA MET A 182 7.27 -16.36 -11.56
C MET A 182 7.25 -17.83 -11.17
N ALA A 183 6.51 -18.20 -10.12
CA ALA A 183 6.37 -19.58 -9.67
C ALA A 183 5.59 -20.46 -10.66
N ALA A 184 4.68 -19.90 -11.45
CA ALA A 184 3.89 -20.60 -12.48
C ALA A 184 4.45 -20.42 -13.90
N SER A 185 5.50 -19.63 -14.08
CA SER A 185 6.15 -19.38 -15.37
C SER A 185 6.83 -20.65 -15.90
N PRO A 186 6.78 -20.93 -17.22
CA PRO A 186 7.57 -21.98 -17.85
C PRO A 186 9.05 -21.61 -18.03
N GLU A 187 9.47 -20.35 -17.78
CA GLU A 187 10.86 -19.91 -17.91
C GLU A 187 11.76 -20.55 -16.84
N GLN A 188 12.91 -21.13 -17.26
CA GLN A 188 13.87 -21.78 -16.36
C GLN A 188 15.33 -21.40 -16.72
N PRO A 189 16.12 -20.84 -15.78
CA PRO A 189 15.70 -20.34 -14.46
C PRO A 189 14.81 -19.09 -14.59
N PRO A 190 13.89 -18.84 -13.64
CA PRO A 190 13.03 -17.67 -13.70
C PRO A 190 13.87 -16.40 -13.54
N ARG A 191 13.62 -15.41 -14.40
CA ARG A 191 14.20 -14.08 -14.24
C ARG A 191 13.55 -13.37 -13.04
N ASP A 192 14.34 -12.64 -12.27
CA ASP A 192 13.82 -11.86 -11.15
C ASP A 192 13.21 -10.52 -11.62
N TYR A 193 11.91 -10.36 -11.36
CA TYR A 193 11.13 -9.17 -11.68
C TYR A 193 10.74 -8.37 -10.41
N VAL A 194 11.10 -8.86 -9.21
CA VAL A 194 10.77 -8.23 -7.92
C VAL A 194 11.34 -6.80 -7.79
N PRO A 195 12.60 -6.51 -8.19
CA PRO A 195 13.13 -5.15 -8.09
C PRO A 195 12.31 -4.12 -8.86
N LEU A 196 11.90 -4.45 -10.09
CA LEU A 196 11.05 -3.58 -10.89
C LEU A 196 9.66 -3.41 -10.27
N ALA A 197 9.07 -4.50 -9.76
CA ALA A 197 7.77 -4.47 -9.10
C ALA A 197 7.78 -3.57 -7.84
N ASN A 198 8.84 -3.65 -7.03
CA ASN A 198 9.04 -2.78 -5.87
C ASN A 198 9.13 -1.32 -6.28
N LEU A 199 9.92 -1.02 -7.32
CA LEU A 199 10.09 0.34 -7.82
C LEU A 199 8.77 0.94 -8.35
N ILE A 200 7.98 0.14 -9.09
CA ILE A 200 6.64 0.54 -9.53
C ILE A 200 5.72 0.78 -8.33
N GLY A 201 5.78 -0.07 -7.29
CA GLY A 201 5.00 0.10 -6.06
C GLY A 201 5.31 1.42 -5.34
N ILE A 202 6.59 1.79 -5.24
CA ILE A 202 7.03 3.07 -4.65
C ILE A 202 6.52 4.25 -5.49
N ILE A 203 6.70 4.19 -6.82
CA ILE A 203 6.20 5.24 -7.74
C ILE A 203 4.70 5.41 -7.58
N PHE A 204 3.96 4.30 -7.53
CA PHE A 204 2.51 4.29 -7.40
C PHE A 204 2.06 4.99 -6.11
N GLN A 205 2.68 4.69 -4.97
CA GLN A 205 2.32 5.28 -3.69
C GLN A 205 2.67 6.77 -3.62
N ILE A 206 3.90 7.17 -3.97
CA ILE A 206 4.31 8.58 -3.95
C ILE A 206 3.42 9.41 -4.87
N ARG A 207 3.01 8.84 -6.01
CA ARG A 207 2.05 9.48 -6.91
C ARG A 207 0.66 9.60 -6.28
N ASP A 208 0.17 8.56 -5.61
CA ASP A 208 -1.14 8.60 -4.91
C ASP A 208 -1.16 9.72 -3.86
N ASP A 209 -0.11 9.78 -3.03
CA ASP A 209 0.11 10.82 -2.02
C ASP A 209 0.16 12.23 -2.63
N TYR A 210 0.88 12.39 -3.74
CA TYR A 210 0.94 13.67 -4.46
C TYR A 210 -0.44 14.10 -4.98
N VAL A 211 -1.15 13.18 -5.64
CA VAL A 211 -2.43 13.46 -6.29
C VAL A 211 -3.54 13.68 -5.26
N ASN A 212 -3.48 13.05 -4.09
CA ASN A 212 -4.39 13.30 -2.96
C ASN A 212 -4.42 14.79 -2.55
N LEU A 213 -3.25 15.43 -2.59
CA LEU A 213 -3.08 16.82 -2.13
C LEU A 213 -3.20 17.87 -3.25
N GLN A 214 -3.12 17.48 -4.52
CA GLN A 214 -3.05 18.41 -5.67
C GLN A 214 -4.20 18.28 -6.68
N SER A 215 -4.97 17.18 -6.68
CA SER A 215 -5.93 16.91 -7.76
C SER A 215 -7.38 17.15 -7.38
N ALA A 216 -8.05 17.98 -8.19
CA ALA A 216 -9.51 18.18 -8.14
C ALA A 216 -10.29 16.91 -8.52
N GLU A 217 -9.79 16.09 -9.45
CA GLU A 217 -10.43 14.80 -9.81
C GLU A 217 -10.33 13.80 -8.65
N TYR A 218 -9.21 13.81 -7.92
CA TYR A 218 -9.04 12.95 -6.76
C TYR A 218 -9.91 13.40 -5.59
N THR A 219 -10.11 14.72 -5.46
CA THR A 219 -11.06 15.31 -4.52
C THR A 219 -12.47 14.74 -4.69
N ALA A 220 -12.91 14.48 -5.93
CA ALA A 220 -14.20 13.86 -6.19
C ALA A 220 -14.26 12.37 -5.84
N ASN A 221 -13.13 11.66 -5.82
CA ASN A 221 -13.07 10.21 -5.63
C ASN A 221 -12.84 9.75 -4.18
N LYS A 222 -12.05 10.51 -3.41
CA LYS A 222 -11.76 10.22 -1.99
C LYS A 222 -12.22 11.33 -1.06
N GLY A 223 -12.22 12.59 -1.51
CA GLY A 223 -12.45 13.78 -0.70
C GLY A 223 -11.28 14.76 -0.81
N PHE A 224 -11.50 16.01 -0.38
CA PHE A 224 -10.51 17.08 -0.53
C PHE A 224 -9.37 16.90 0.46
N CYS A 225 -8.17 16.57 -0.03
CA CYS A 225 -6.96 16.35 0.78
C CYS A 225 -7.21 15.42 1.98
N GLU A 226 -7.76 14.24 1.74
CA GLU A 226 -8.09 13.29 2.82
C GLU A 226 -6.87 12.82 3.60
N ASP A 227 -5.66 12.81 3.02
CA ASP A 227 -4.44 12.48 3.79
C ASP A 227 -4.30 13.42 5.02
N LEU A 228 -4.78 14.67 4.92
CA LEU A 228 -4.81 15.61 6.05
C LEU A 228 -5.94 15.30 7.04
N SER A 229 -7.11 14.86 6.57
CA SER A 229 -8.20 14.37 7.44
C SER A 229 -7.77 13.15 8.23
N GLU A 230 -7.04 12.24 7.59
CA GLU A 230 -6.53 11.00 8.17
C GLU A 230 -5.39 11.29 9.15
N GLY A 231 -4.70 12.43 9.02
CA GLY A 231 -3.51 12.78 9.78
C GLY A 231 -2.25 12.02 9.29
N LYS A 232 -2.30 11.53 8.05
CA LYS A 232 -1.30 10.64 7.46
C LYS A 232 0.01 11.37 7.15
N PHE A 233 1.13 10.68 7.34
CA PHE A 233 2.45 11.14 6.93
C PHE A 233 2.75 10.74 5.49
N SER A 234 2.02 11.32 4.53
CA SER A 234 2.23 11.10 3.10
C SER A 234 3.53 11.75 2.60
N PHE A 235 4.07 11.32 1.45
CA PHE A 235 5.42 11.73 1.01
C PHE A 235 5.65 13.26 0.99
N PRO A 236 4.74 14.09 0.41
CA PRO A 236 4.92 15.55 0.43
C PRO A 236 4.89 16.15 1.86
N ILE A 237 4.11 15.54 2.75
CA ILE A 237 3.96 15.93 4.15
C ILE A 237 5.24 15.61 4.94
N VAL A 238 5.78 14.40 4.77
CA VAL A 238 7.07 13.98 5.36
C VAL A 238 8.18 14.96 4.97
N HIS A 239 8.30 15.25 3.67
CA HIS A 239 9.28 16.22 3.19
C HIS A 239 9.05 17.61 3.81
N ALA A 240 7.80 18.10 3.84
CA ALA A 240 7.49 19.43 4.36
C ALA A 240 7.89 19.59 5.84
N ILE A 241 7.56 18.62 6.67
CA ILE A 241 7.90 18.63 8.12
C ILE A 241 9.41 18.59 8.33
N ARG A 242 10.14 17.85 7.49
CA ARG A 242 11.60 17.71 7.61
C ARG A 242 12.38 18.87 6.98
N ALA A 243 11.81 19.53 5.98
CA ALA A 243 12.39 20.71 5.35
C ALA A 243 12.36 21.94 6.28
N ASP A 244 11.34 22.05 7.14
CA ASP A 244 11.26 23.09 8.17
C ASP A 244 10.88 22.51 9.55
N GLN A 245 11.90 22.07 10.30
CA GLN A 245 11.75 21.54 11.65
C GLN A 245 11.49 22.61 12.72
N THR A 246 11.64 23.90 12.38
CA THR A 246 11.40 25.01 13.32
C THR A 246 9.91 25.32 13.47
N ASN A 247 9.10 24.85 12.52
CA ASN A 247 7.67 25.11 12.43
C ASN A 247 6.85 23.84 12.71
N ARG A 248 5.91 23.92 13.66
CA ARG A 248 5.03 22.79 14.05
C ARG A 248 3.63 22.88 13.47
N GLN A 249 3.34 23.84 12.59
CA GLN A 249 1.99 24.09 12.07
C GLN A 249 1.44 22.88 11.32
N LEU A 250 2.23 22.28 10.41
CA LEU A 250 1.77 21.13 9.65
C LEU A 250 1.53 19.91 10.55
N LEU A 251 2.43 19.64 11.51
CA LEU A 251 2.25 18.59 12.52
C LEU A 251 0.96 18.80 13.34
N ASN A 252 0.70 20.04 13.78
CA ASN A 252 -0.52 20.35 14.52
C ASN A 252 -1.76 20.18 13.64
N ILE A 253 -1.71 20.55 12.37
CA ILE A 253 -2.83 20.34 11.44
C ILE A 253 -3.13 18.84 11.29
N LEU A 254 -2.11 17.99 11.14
CA LEU A 254 -2.30 16.53 11.07
C LEU A 254 -2.94 15.96 12.34
N ARG A 255 -2.52 16.45 13.51
CA ARG A 255 -3.10 16.03 14.79
C ARG A 255 -4.59 16.34 14.87
N GLU A 256 -5.00 17.52 14.42
CA GLU A 256 -6.40 17.95 14.51
C GLU A 256 -7.32 17.25 13.50
N ARG A 257 -6.76 16.51 12.51
CA ARG A 257 -7.54 15.74 11.52
C ARG A 257 -8.69 16.55 10.90
N PRO A 258 -8.39 17.71 10.30
CA PRO A 258 -9.43 18.65 9.90
C PRO A 258 -10.30 18.06 8.81
N SER A 259 -11.62 18.19 8.95
CA SER A 259 -12.58 17.97 7.85
C SER A 259 -12.79 19.23 7.00
N SER A 260 -12.60 20.41 7.59
CA SER A 260 -12.89 21.69 6.94
C SER A 260 -11.81 22.12 5.92
N PRO A 261 -12.18 22.83 4.84
CA PRO A 261 -11.21 23.24 3.81
C PRO A 261 -10.14 24.25 4.27
N GLY A 262 -10.41 25.07 5.29
CA GLY A 262 -9.52 26.15 5.72
C GLY A 262 -8.11 25.66 6.13
N PRO A 263 -8.00 24.79 7.15
CA PRO A 263 -6.73 24.19 7.55
C PRO A 263 -6.05 23.41 6.42
N LYS A 264 -6.84 22.69 5.60
CA LYS A 264 -6.33 21.92 4.46
C LYS A 264 -5.68 22.82 3.40
N ASN A 265 -6.35 23.91 3.01
CA ASN A 265 -5.82 24.92 2.09
C ASN A 265 -4.54 25.56 2.62
N TYR A 266 -4.48 25.86 3.92
CA TYR A 266 -3.28 26.39 4.55
C TYR A 266 -2.11 25.40 4.47
N ALA A 267 -2.34 24.13 4.82
CA ALA A 267 -1.32 23.08 4.74
C ALA A 267 -0.79 22.90 3.31
N VAL A 268 -1.68 22.83 2.31
CA VAL A 268 -1.30 22.75 0.88
C VAL A 268 -0.47 23.96 0.48
N SER A 269 -0.92 25.19 0.81
CA SER A 269 -0.16 26.40 0.49
C SER A 269 1.20 26.45 1.18
N TYR A 270 1.32 25.90 2.39
CA TYR A 270 2.58 25.82 3.11
C TYR A 270 3.55 24.85 2.42
N MET A 271 3.06 23.64 2.08
CA MET A 271 3.84 22.63 1.35
C MET A 271 4.32 23.13 -0.01
N ASP A 272 3.50 23.92 -0.69
CA ASP A 272 3.83 24.50 -1.99
C ASP A 272 4.83 25.66 -1.86
N LYS A 273 4.43 26.73 -1.14
CA LYS A 273 5.13 28.02 -1.18
C LYS A 273 6.29 28.15 -0.20
N ARG A 274 6.32 27.36 0.88
CA ARG A 274 7.34 27.49 1.93
C ARG A 274 8.38 26.39 1.87
N THR A 275 7.96 25.15 1.72
CA THR A 275 8.88 23.99 1.73
C THR A 275 9.18 23.45 0.34
N GLY A 276 8.42 23.84 -0.69
CA GLY A 276 8.63 23.34 -2.06
C GLY A 276 8.37 21.83 -2.21
N SER A 277 7.57 21.24 -1.33
CA SER A 277 7.40 19.78 -1.22
C SER A 277 6.77 19.16 -2.46
N PHE A 278 5.88 19.86 -3.15
CA PHE A 278 5.30 19.35 -4.40
C PHE A 278 6.32 19.30 -5.53
N ALA A 279 7.16 20.33 -5.67
CA ALA A 279 8.24 20.34 -6.64
C ALA A 279 9.27 19.25 -6.35
N TYR A 280 9.64 19.09 -5.07
CA TYR A 280 10.51 18.00 -4.61
C TYR A 280 9.92 16.62 -4.95
N THR A 281 8.65 16.39 -4.64
CA THR A 281 7.95 15.13 -4.92
C THR A 281 7.96 14.80 -6.42
N ARG A 282 7.68 15.79 -7.29
CA ARG A 282 7.78 15.61 -8.74
C ARG A 282 9.20 15.25 -9.20
N ALA A 283 10.22 15.89 -8.63
CA ALA A 283 11.62 15.57 -8.95
C ALA A 283 12.01 14.14 -8.53
N VAL A 284 11.55 13.69 -7.36
CA VAL A 284 11.73 12.30 -6.89
C VAL A 284 11.03 11.32 -7.83
N LEU A 285 9.76 11.56 -8.17
CA LEU A 285 9.03 10.73 -9.13
C LEU A 285 9.75 10.66 -10.48
N ARG A 286 10.27 11.77 -11.01
CA ARG A 286 11.06 11.78 -12.27
C ARG A 286 12.30 10.88 -12.19
N ARG A 287 13.01 10.88 -11.05
CA ARG A 287 14.18 10.01 -10.84
C ARG A 287 13.79 8.54 -10.76
N LEU A 288 12.75 8.20 -10.00
CA LEU A 288 12.26 6.82 -9.89
C LEU A 288 11.74 6.30 -11.24
N MET A 289 11.02 7.14 -11.99
CA MET A 289 10.54 6.82 -13.34
C MET A 289 11.67 6.54 -14.31
N ARG A 290 12.78 7.28 -14.23
CA ARG A 290 13.99 6.99 -15.03
C ARG A 290 14.55 5.61 -14.70
N GLN A 291 14.77 5.32 -13.41
CA GLN A 291 15.26 4.02 -12.95
C GLN A 291 14.33 2.87 -13.39
N ALA A 292 13.01 3.08 -13.35
CA ALA A 292 12.05 2.08 -13.79
C ALA A 292 12.16 1.80 -15.30
N ARG A 293 12.35 2.84 -16.12
CA ARG A 293 12.56 2.67 -17.57
C ARG A 293 13.89 1.99 -17.87
N ASP A 294 14.95 2.35 -17.15
CA ASP A 294 16.28 1.72 -17.31
C ASP A 294 16.21 0.23 -16.93
N GLU A 295 15.48 -0.11 -15.87
CA GLU A 295 15.27 -1.49 -15.44
C GLU A 295 14.42 -2.28 -16.45
N VAL A 296 13.36 -1.67 -17.01
CA VAL A 296 12.59 -2.29 -18.12
C VAL A 296 13.48 -2.55 -19.33
N ALA A 297 14.36 -1.61 -19.70
CA ALA A 297 15.30 -1.79 -20.80
C ALA A 297 16.32 -2.92 -20.50
N ARG A 298 16.85 -2.97 -19.27
CA ARG A 298 17.73 -4.07 -18.81
C ARG A 298 17.05 -5.43 -18.91
N LEU A 299 15.74 -5.49 -18.64
CA LEU A 299 14.92 -6.70 -18.76
C LEU A 299 14.49 -7.00 -20.21
N GLY A 300 14.99 -6.28 -21.22
CA GLY A 300 14.72 -6.54 -22.64
C GLY A 300 13.50 -5.81 -23.21
N GLY A 301 12.99 -4.80 -22.50
CA GLY A 301 11.88 -3.96 -22.93
C GLY A 301 10.51 -4.60 -22.72
N ASN A 302 9.49 -3.78 -22.44
CA ASN A 302 8.10 -4.21 -22.32
C ASN A 302 7.13 -3.05 -22.50
N ARG A 303 6.53 -2.98 -23.69
CA ARG A 303 5.55 -1.95 -24.05
C ARG A 303 4.37 -1.84 -23.08
N GLY A 304 3.97 -2.96 -22.45
CA GLY A 304 2.88 -2.95 -21.47
C GLY A 304 3.27 -2.22 -20.19
N VAL A 305 4.47 -2.49 -19.68
CA VAL A 305 5.01 -1.82 -18.48
C VAL A 305 5.33 -0.35 -18.79
N GLU A 306 5.92 -0.07 -19.95
CA GLU A 306 6.18 1.31 -20.40
C GLU A 306 4.91 2.15 -20.48
N GLU A 307 3.80 1.57 -20.96
CA GLU A 307 2.50 2.26 -21.00
C GLU A 307 1.94 2.54 -19.61
N ILE A 308 2.10 1.60 -18.68
CA ILE A 308 1.70 1.80 -17.27
C ILE A 308 2.53 2.92 -16.67
N LEU A 309 3.85 2.89 -16.85
CA LEU A 309 4.75 3.95 -16.40
C LEU A 309 4.31 5.30 -16.98
N ARG A 310 4.01 5.39 -18.27
CA ARG A 310 3.52 6.62 -18.91
C ARG A 310 2.25 7.15 -18.25
N LYS A 311 1.30 6.28 -17.88
CA LYS A 311 0.08 6.68 -17.16
C LYS A 311 0.32 7.13 -15.72
N LEU A 312 1.43 6.71 -15.12
CA LEU A 312 1.85 7.13 -13.78
C LEU A 312 2.62 8.46 -13.79
N GLU A 313 2.99 9.00 -14.95
CA GLU A 313 3.63 10.31 -15.02
C GLU A 313 2.75 11.41 -14.43
N VAL A 314 3.39 12.34 -13.73
CA VAL A 314 2.78 13.55 -13.19
C VAL A 314 3.32 14.70 -14.02
N ASN A 315 2.45 15.29 -14.84
CA ASN A 315 2.83 16.45 -15.67
C ASN A 315 3.08 17.68 -14.79
N GLU A 316 4.02 18.54 -15.21
CA GLU A 316 4.13 19.86 -14.62
C GLU A 316 2.88 20.69 -14.95
N PRO A 317 2.39 21.52 -14.02
CA PRO A 317 1.45 22.57 -14.40
C PRO A 317 2.12 23.41 -15.48
N ALA A 318 1.40 23.65 -16.58
CA ALA A 318 1.89 24.47 -17.66
C ALA A 318 1.98 25.93 -17.18
N GLU A 319 3.13 26.36 -16.63
CA GLU A 319 3.56 27.76 -16.61
C GLU A 319 5.04 27.96 -16.17
N ALA A 320 5.78 28.64 -17.05
CA ALA A 320 6.98 29.48 -16.87
C ALA A 320 8.31 28.90 -16.32
N GLY A 321 9.17 28.44 -17.24
CA GLY A 321 10.45 29.11 -17.50
C GLY A 321 11.62 29.10 -16.49
N GLU A 322 11.56 28.39 -15.36
CA GLU A 322 12.66 28.41 -14.35
C GLU A 322 13.13 27.03 -13.85
N SER A 323 12.91 25.93 -14.59
CA SER A 323 13.18 24.57 -14.06
C SER A 323 14.68 24.22 -13.93
N GLU A 324 15.58 24.80 -14.74
CA GLU A 324 17.03 24.51 -14.68
C GLU A 324 17.74 25.13 -13.46
N GLY A 325 17.21 26.22 -12.91
CA GLY A 325 17.79 26.91 -11.75
C GLY A 325 17.52 26.21 -10.42
N LEU A 326 16.39 25.51 -10.33
CA LEU A 326 15.98 24.80 -9.11
C LEU A 326 16.73 23.47 -8.94
N GLU A 327 17.01 22.76 -10.04
CA GLU A 327 17.78 21.51 -10.02
C GLU A 327 19.22 21.73 -9.54
N LYS A 328 19.89 22.79 -10.01
CA LYS A 328 21.23 23.17 -9.53
C LYS A 328 21.24 23.57 -8.05
N LYS A 329 20.23 24.32 -7.59
CA LYS A 329 20.11 24.70 -6.17
C LYS A 329 19.86 23.49 -5.25
N LEU A 330 19.09 22.50 -5.71
CA LEU A 330 18.85 21.26 -4.97
C LEU A 330 20.11 20.38 -4.90
N GLU A 331 20.91 20.31 -5.97
CA GLU A 331 22.19 19.58 -5.96
C GLU A 331 23.24 20.18 -5.01
N GLU A 332 23.26 21.52 -4.86
CA GLU A 332 24.14 22.20 -3.90
C GLU A 332 23.72 21.95 -2.44
N VAL A 333 22.41 21.98 -2.14
CA VAL A 333 21.90 21.74 -0.78
C VAL A 333 22.16 20.29 -0.34
N VAL A 334 22.04 19.32 -1.24
CA VAL A 334 22.36 17.90 -0.96
C VAL A 334 23.87 17.73 -0.69
N LYS A 335 24.76 18.33 -1.49
CA LYS A 335 26.21 18.25 -1.25
C LYS A 335 26.65 18.87 0.07
N VAL A 336 26.03 19.99 0.50
CA VAL A 336 26.39 20.66 1.76
C VAL A 336 26.00 19.83 2.99
N LYS A 337 24.94 19.02 2.92
CA LYS A 337 24.55 18.11 4.02
C LYS A 337 25.45 16.88 4.10
N SER A 338 25.83 16.27 2.97
CA SER A 338 26.71 15.09 2.96
C SER A 338 28.11 15.37 3.52
N VAL A 339 28.63 16.58 3.38
CA VAL A 339 29.96 16.96 3.90
C VAL A 339 29.94 17.22 5.42
N LYS A 340 28.79 17.61 5.99
CA LYS A 340 28.67 17.87 7.43
C LYS A 340 28.44 16.61 8.28
N GLU A 341 27.96 15.52 7.70
CA GLU A 341 27.70 14.27 8.44
C GLU A 341 28.92 13.33 8.58
N VAL A 342 30.06 13.63 7.94
CA VAL A 342 31.26 12.77 8.01
C VAL A 342 32.21 13.11 9.18
N ASN A 343 32.04 14.25 9.86
CA ASN A 343 32.96 14.70 10.93
C ASN A 343 32.30 14.84 12.31
N GLY A 344 31.61 13.79 12.76
CA GLY A 344 31.07 13.72 14.13
C GLY A 344 31.12 12.32 14.68
N THR A 345 32.24 11.93 15.28
CA THR A 345 32.37 10.70 16.08
C THR A 345 31.48 10.83 17.33
N LEU A 346 30.41 10.03 17.39
CA LEU A 346 29.58 9.84 18.59
C LEU A 346 30.08 8.62 19.39
N PRO A 347 30.08 8.67 20.74
CA PRO A 347 30.51 7.55 21.57
C PRO A 347 29.43 6.46 21.66
N ALA A 348 29.87 5.21 21.83
CA ALA A 348 29.01 4.03 21.91
C ALA A 348 28.04 4.07 23.12
N PRO A 349 26.80 3.57 22.97
CA PRO A 349 25.86 3.48 24.08
C PRO A 349 26.18 2.29 25.00
N ALA A 350 26.06 2.52 26.30
CA ALA A 350 26.21 1.53 27.35
C ALA A 350 25.10 0.47 27.29
N ALA A 351 25.48 -0.80 27.44
CA ALA A 351 24.56 -1.93 27.48
C ALA A 351 23.71 -1.89 28.77
N THR A 352 22.40 -1.82 28.62
CA THR A 352 21.44 -2.14 29.67
C THR A 352 20.73 -3.44 29.29
N GLU A 353 20.90 -4.46 30.12
CA GLU A 353 20.26 -5.77 29.99
C GLU A 353 18.74 -5.66 30.02
N ALA A 354 18.07 -6.30 29.05
CA ALA A 354 16.63 -6.53 29.07
C ALA A 354 16.32 -7.85 29.80
N PRO A 355 15.22 -7.94 30.57
CA PRO A 355 14.88 -9.16 31.29
C PRO A 355 14.33 -10.23 30.33
N VAL A 356 14.85 -11.44 30.47
CA VAL A 356 14.41 -12.66 29.79
C VAL A 356 13.08 -13.12 30.40
N LEU A 357 12.01 -13.10 29.62
CA LEU A 357 10.75 -13.78 29.96
C LEU A 357 10.90 -15.28 29.67
N SER A 358 11.15 -16.06 30.72
CA SER A 358 11.12 -17.52 30.65
C SER A 358 9.68 -18.04 30.74
N LEU A 359 9.17 -18.60 29.65
CA LEU A 359 7.98 -19.46 29.68
C LEU A 359 8.40 -20.90 29.95
N THR A 360 8.33 -21.28 31.22
CA THR A 360 8.24 -22.66 31.72
C THR A 360 7.10 -22.66 32.74
N GLY A 361 6.15 -23.58 32.81
CA GLY A 361 6.06 -24.90 32.23
C GLY A 361 4.63 -25.44 32.37
N ALA A 362 4.42 -26.62 31.79
CA ALA A 362 3.20 -27.41 31.87
C ALA A 362 3.08 -28.19 33.21
N SER A 363 1.87 -28.70 33.42
CA SER A 363 1.42 -29.79 34.32
C SER A 363 1.39 -29.55 35.83
N ALA A 364 0.18 -29.43 36.37
CA ALA A 364 -0.48 -30.50 37.13
C ALA A 364 -2.00 -30.39 36.94
#